data_AF-A0A4Y2FXN2-F1
#
_entry.id   AF-A0A4Y2FXN2-F1
#
_cell.length_a   1.000
_cell.length_b   1.000
_cell.length_c   1.000
_cell.angle_alpha   90.00
_cell.angle_beta   90.00
_cell.angle_gamma   90.00
#
_symmetry.space_group_name_H-M   'P 1'
#
loop_
_entity.id
_entity.type
_entity.pdbx_description
1 polymer ?
#
loop_
_entity_poly.entity_id
_entity_poly.type
_entity_poly.pdbx_seq_one_letter_code
_entity_poly.pdbx_strand_id
1 'polypeptide(L)'
;DFRRELRSAALKDSPLKDRLYEIMGTCEPVPDELLVQVASERLLKGDCLKSGWIMYHFPDTKKQAQLLVKALEGFQVNRWLS
;
A
#
# COMPACT_ATOMS: atom_id res chain seq x y z
N ASP A 1 12.37 -5.42 -1.35
CA ASP A 1 11.30 -6.35 -1.75
C ASP A 1 10.00 -5.83 -1.19
N PHE A 2 9.09 -5.37 -2.06
CA PHE A 2 7.85 -4.69 -1.67
C PHE A 2 7.01 -5.54 -0.72
N ARG A 3 7.02 -6.87 -0.90
CA ARG A 3 6.40 -7.83 0.04
C ARG A 3 6.94 -7.72 1.46
N ARG A 4 8.26 -7.52 1.61
CA ARG A 4 8.91 -7.35 2.92
C ARG A 4 8.59 -5.99 3.54
N GLU A 5 8.45 -4.97 2.71
CA GLU A 5 8.15 -3.61 3.17
C GLU A 5 6.68 -3.45 3.56
N LEU A 6 5.75 -4.02 2.78
CA LEU A 6 4.34 -4.16 3.10
C LEU A 6 4.16 -4.95 4.40
N ARG A 7 4.94 -6.04 4.59
CA ARG A 7 5.02 -6.78 5.85
C ARG A 7 5.49 -5.89 7.01
N SER A 8 6.56 -5.10 6.82
CA SER A 8 7.08 -4.20 7.85
C SER A 8 6.14 -3.03 8.19
N ALA A 9 5.37 -2.55 7.20
CA ALA A 9 4.42 -1.47 7.33
C ALA A 9 3.14 -1.94 8.03
N ALA A 10 2.61 -3.11 7.66
CA ALA A 10 1.49 -3.77 8.33
C ALA A 10 1.84 -4.15 9.79
N LEU A 11 3.11 -4.49 10.04
CA LEU A 11 3.61 -4.80 11.38
C LEU A 11 3.66 -3.59 12.32
N LYS A 12 3.75 -2.36 11.81
CA LYS A 12 4.05 -1.17 12.61
C LYS A 12 2.83 -0.45 13.19
N ASP A 13 1.67 -0.45 12.53
CA ASP A 13 0.41 0.14 13.07
C ASP A 13 -0.73 0.02 12.04
N SER A 14 -1.50 -1.06 12.05
CA SER A 14 -2.81 -1.09 11.37
C SER A 14 -3.72 -2.20 11.92
N PRO A 15 -5.03 -1.96 12.13
CA PRO A 15 -6.03 -2.99 12.43
C PRO A 15 -6.15 -4.07 11.33
N LEU A 16 -5.48 -3.89 10.20
CA LEU A 16 -5.40 -4.86 9.11
C LEU A 16 -4.36 -5.96 9.33
N LYS A 17 -3.53 -5.86 10.38
CA LYS A 17 -2.47 -6.84 10.69
C LYS A 17 -3.01 -8.27 10.76
N ASP A 18 -4.08 -8.48 11.50
CA ASP A 18 -4.63 -9.83 11.73
C ASP A 18 -5.17 -10.45 10.45
N ARG A 19 -5.87 -9.66 9.62
CA ARG A 19 -6.34 -10.09 8.29
C ARG A 19 -5.21 -10.44 7.35
N LEU A 20 -4.12 -9.66 7.39
CA LEU A 20 -2.94 -9.93 6.57
C LEU A 20 -2.26 -11.25 6.99
N TYR A 21 -2.17 -11.51 8.29
CA TYR A 21 -1.59 -12.75 8.82
C TYR A 21 -2.44 -13.99 8.48
N GLU A 22 -3.76 -13.88 8.55
CA GLU A 22 -4.67 -14.97 8.23
C GLU A 22 -4.54 -15.40 6.76
N ILE A 23 -4.50 -14.43 5.84
CA ILE A 23 -4.33 -14.69 4.40
C ILE A 23 -2.91 -15.13 4.08
N MET A 24 -1.89 -14.63 4.79
CA MET A 24 -0.51 -15.08 4.59
C MET A 24 -0.21 -16.46 5.20
N GLY A 25 -1.06 -16.94 6.11
CA GLY A 25 -1.02 -18.30 6.64
C GLY A 25 -1.56 -19.34 5.65
N THR A 26 -2.30 -18.89 4.62
CA THR A 26 -2.78 -19.74 3.54
C THR A 26 -1.82 -19.66 2.34
N CYS A 27 -1.82 -20.68 1.48
CA CYS A 27 -1.06 -20.65 0.21
C CYS A 27 -1.72 -19.75 -0.86
N GLU A 28 -2.70 -18.92 -0.48
CA GLU A 28 -3.46 -18.10 -1.41
C GLU A 28 -2.82 -16.72 -1.62
N PRO A 29 -2.95 -16.15 -2.83
CA PRO A 29 -2.50 -14.80 -3.09
C PRO A 29 -3.33 -13.78 -2.30
N VAL A 30 -2.65 -12.75 -1.77
CA VAL A 30 -3.33 -11.65 -1.08
C VAL A 30 -4.26 -10.92 -2.06
N PRO A 31 -5.54 -10.68 -1.72
CA PRO A 31 -6.46 -9.95 -2.57
C PRO A 31 -5.96 -8.53 -2.91
N ASP A 32 -6.17 -8.12 -4.15
CA ASP A 32 -5.77 -6.81 -4.66
C ASP A 32 -6.33 -5.65 -3.83
N GLU A 33 -7.58 -5.77 -3.38
CA GLU A 33 -8.25 -4.78 -2.56
C GLU A 33 -7.52 -4.56 -1.23
N LEU A 34 -7.05 -5.64 -0.60
CA LEU A 34 -6.32 -5.56 0.67
C LEU A 34 -4.91 -5.00 0.46
N LEU A 35 -4.22 -5.41 -0.61
CA LEU A 35 -2.92 -4.86 -0.97
C LEU A 35 -2.99 -3.35 -1.21
N VAL A 36 -3.98 -2.90 -1.97
CA VAL A 36 -4.22 -1.49 -2.26
C VAL A 36 -4.58 -0.72 -0.99
N GLN A 37 -5.42 -1.29 -0.12
CA GLN A 37 -5.78 -0.66 1.15
C GLN A 37 -4.53 -0.41 2.00
N VAL A 38 -3.69 -1.43 2.21
CA VAL A 38 -2.45 -1.30 2.99
C VAL A 38 -1.48 -0.32 2.34
N ALA A 39 -1.35 -0.36 1.01
CA ALA A 39 -0.52 0.60 0.27
C ALA A 39 -1.01 2.04 0.48
N SER A 40 -2.30 2.31 0.31
CA SER A 40 -2.88 3.65 0.51
C SER A 40 -2.68 4.17 1.93
N GLU A 41 -2.92 3.34 2.95
CA GLU A 41 -2.69 3.70 4.36
C GLU A 41 -1.22 4.06 4.61
N ARG A 42 -0.28 3.34 3.99
CA ARG A 42 1.15 3.59 4.13
C ARG A 42 1.58 4.88 3.43
N LEU A 43 1.07 5.13 2.22
CA LEU A 43 1.39 6.29 1.40
C LEU A 43 0.88 7.60 2.03
N LEU A 44 -0.20 7.54 2.81
CA LEU A 44 -0.76 8.67 3.54
C LEU A 44 0.01 9.02 4.83
N LYS A 45 0.98 8.19 5.26
CA LYS A 45 1.81 8.50 6.44
C LYS A 45 2.79 9.64 6.14
N GLY A 46 3.00 10.51 7.13
CA GLY A 46 3.71 11.78 6.95
C GLY A 46 5.16 11.66 6.46
N ASP A 47 5.83 10.53 6.67
CA ASP A 47 7.16 10.25 6.13
C ASP A 47 7.14 10.02 4.61
N CYS A 48 6.15 9.29 4.09
CA CYS A 48 5.93 9.11 2.66
C CYS A 48 5.47 10.40 1.98
N LEU A 49 4.74 11.27 2.70
CA LEU A 49 4.32 12.58 2.17
C LEU A 49 5.49 13.54 2.00
N LYS A 50 6.43 13.55 2.96
CA LYS A 50 7.54 14.51 2.99
C LYS A 50 8.73 14.06 2.17
N SER A 51 9.08 12.77 2.23
CA SER A 51 10.29 12.22 1.61
C SER A 51 10.00 11.51 0.29
N GLY A 52 8.74 11.40 -0.10
CA GLY A 52 8.31 10.61 -1.24
C GLY A 52 8.41 9.11 -0.97
N TRP A 53 8.20 8.32 -2.03
CA TRP A 53 8.17 6.86 -1.97
C TRP A 53 8.54 6.27 -3.34
N ILE A 54 9.05 5.04 -3.33
CA ILE A 54 9.26 4.24 -4.54
C ILE A 54 8.54 2.91 -4.32
N MET A 55 7.64 2.55 -5.23
CA MET A 55 7.04 1.22 -5.25
C MET A 55 7.74 0.37 -6.30
N TYR A 56 8.20 -0.82 -5.90
CA TYR A 56 8.89 -1.76 -6.76
C TYR A 56 8.00 -2.99 -6.98
N HIS A 57 7.71 -3.34 -8.23
CA HIS A 57 6.73 -4.37 -8.62
C HIS A 57 5.30 -4.14 -8.08
N PHE A 58 4.90 -2.87 -7.91
CA PHE A 58 3.51 -2.53 -7.61
C PHE A 58 3.18 -1.11 -8.11
N PRO A 59 1.97 -0.86 -8.63
CA PRO A 59 0.94 -1.85 -8.98
C PRO A 59 1.41 -2.77 -10.12
N ASP A 60 1.07 -4.06 -10.03
CA ASP A 60 1.49 -5.11 -10.97
C ASP A 60 0.37 -5.46 -11.98
N THR A 61 -0.90 -5.23 -11.59
CA THR A 61 -2.07 -5.42 -12.46
C THR A 61 -2.82 -4.12 -12.71
N LYS A 62 -3.54 -4.05 -13.83
CA LYS A 62 -4.42 -2.91 -14.16
C LYS A 62 -5.47 -2.67 -13.06
N LYS A 63 -6.01 -3.75 -12.48
CA LYS A 63 -7.00 -3.68 -11.41
C LYS A 63 -6.41 -3.01 -10.16
N GLN A 64 -5.21 -3.41 -9.75
CA GLN A 64 -4.49 -2.77 -8.63
C GLN A 64 -4.25 -1.28 -8.89
N ALA A 65 -3.82 -0.92 -10.10
CA ALA A 65 -3.59 0.48 -10.46
C ALA A 65 -4.87 1.31 -10.39
N GLN A 66 -5.99 0.80 -10.91
CA GLN A 66 -7.29 1.47 -10.86
C GLN A 66 -7.80 1.64 -9.43
N LEU A 67 -7.70 0.59 -8.61
CA LEU A 67 -8.06 0.64 -7.21
C LEU A 67 -7.19 1.63 -6.43
N LEU A 68 -5.89 1.66 -6.71
CA LEU A 68 -4.96 2.59 -6.05
C LEU A 68 -5.25 4.04 -6.41
N VAL A 69 -5.49 4.35 -7.69
CA VAL A 69 -5.87 5.69 -8.13
C VAL A 69 -7.15 6.13 -7.45
N LYS A 70 -8.16 5.25 -7.38
CA LYS A 70 -9.43 5.52 -6.70
C LYS A 70 -9.24 5.73 -5.19
N ALA A 71 -8.43 4.90 -4.53
CA ALA A 71 -8.13 5.02 -3.10
C ALA A 71 -7.35 6.31 -2.76
N LEU A 72 -6.62 6.85 -3.74
CA LEU A 72 -5.85 8.08 -3.64
C LEU A 72 -6.52 9.25 -4.37
N GLU A 73 -7.81 9.19 -4.71
CA GLU A 73 -8.52 10.31 -5.33
C GLU A 73 -8.44 11.55 -4.43
N GLY A 74 -7.96 12.68 -5.00
CA GLY A 74 -7.70 13.92 -4.25
C GLY A 74 -6.29 14.01 -3.63
N PHE A 75 -5.51 12.93 -3.66
CA PHE A 75 -4.12 12.91 -3.22
C PHE A 75 -3.18 13.35 -4.36
N GLN A 76 -2.62 14.55 -4.27
CA GLN A 76 -1.59 15.00 -5.22
C GLN A 76 -0.20 14.55 -4.78
N VAL A 77 0.25 13.46 -5.38
CA VAL A 77 1.64 12.97 -5.25
C VAL A 77 2.59 14.02 -5.83
N ASN A 78 3.67 14.34 -5.11
CA ASN A 78 4.76 15.22 -5.55
C ASN A 78 4.31 16.63 -5.98
N ARG A 79 3.49 17.32 -5.18
CA ARG A 79 3.29 18.76 -5.35
C ARG A 79 4.59 19.47 -4.95
N TRP A 80 5.45 19.76 -5.92
CA TRP A 80 6.50 20.76 -5.73
C TRP A 80 5.80 22.04 -5.27
N LEU A 81 6.15 22.51 -4.06
CA LEU A 81 5.65 23.78 -3.55
C LEU A 81 6.17 24.87 -4.51
N SER A 82 5.29 25.39 -5.37
CA SER A 82 5.47 26.68 -6.04
C SER A 82 5.05 27.78 -5.09
#